data_AF-A0A482RMA5-F1
#
_entry.id   AF-A0A482RMA5-F1
#
_cell.length_a   1.000
_cell.length_b   1.000
_cell.length_c   1.000
_cell.angle_alpha   90.00
_cell.angle_beta   90.00
_cell.angle_gamma   90.00
#
_symmetry.space_group_name_H-M   'P 1'
#
loop_
_entity.id
_entity.type
_entity.pdbx_description
1 polymer ?
#
loop_
_entity_poly.entity_id
_entity_poly.type
_entity_poly.pdbx_seq_one_letter_code
_entity_poly.pdbx_strand_id
1 'polypeptide(L)'
;MIALRMGWWLCAGLAAVAVITLSIGIPVGIAQQQRADEAAAANDGCSYSGYMLQPHASPTMYNIFWKPQVVAPFLFEGRTDIDVDITADGLRCLQLHVLSLNITSISVDAGTGAQPVASWDSNASNQRIIVPLPGTFNTGSCS
;
A
#
# COMPACT_ATOMS: atom_id res chain seq x y z
N MET A 1 -2.71 1.32 -17.21
CA MET A 1 -3.75 1.16 -16.17
C MET A 1 -3.30 0.05 -15.22
N ILE A 2 -3.29 0.29 -13.91
CA ILE A 2 -3.07 -0.75 -12.89
C ILE A 2 -4.32 -0.85 -12.04
N ALA A 3 -4.86 -2.06 -11.83
CA ALA A 3 -5.95 -2.30 -10.87
C ALA A 3 -5.62 -3.42 -9.89
N LEU A 4 -5.87 -3.21 -8.61
CA LEU A 4 -5.68 -4.24 -7.59
C LEU A 4 -7.02 -4.89 -7.23
N ARG A 5 -7.07 -6.20 -6.93
CA ARG A 5 -8.20 -6.86 -6.27
C ARG A 5 -7.73 -7.69 -5.06
N MET A 6 -8.54 -7.82 -4.02
CA MET A 6 -8.24 -8.67 -2.85
C MET A 6 -9.32 -9.76 -2.69
N GLY A 7 -8.89 -10.99 -2.36
CA GLY A 7 -9.75 -12.14 -2.10
C GLY A 7 -10.11 -12.31 -0.61
N TRP A 8 -11.31 -12.78 -0.31
CA TRP A 8 -11.90 -12.80 1.04
C TRP A 8 -11.77 -14.15 1.77
N TRP A 9 -11.39 -14.12 3.06
CA TRP A 9 -11.64 -15.19 4.03
C TRP A 9 -12.06 -14.61 5.40
N LEU A 10 -12.99 -15.30 6.07
CA LEU A 10 -13.71 -14.92 7.30
C LEU A 10 -12.81 -14.77 8.54
N CYS A 11 -13.07 -13.77 9.41
CA CYS A 11 -12.63 -13.81 10.82
C CYS A 11 -13.70 -13.26 11.80
N ALA A 12 -13.96 -14.07 12.83
CA ALA A 12 -14.88 -13.84 13.94
C ALA A 12 -14.21 -13.08 15.11
N GLY A 13 -15.04 -12.42 15.94
CA GLY A 13 -14.61 -11.41 16.92
C GLY A 13 -14.09 -11.90 18.28
N LEU A 14 -13.83 -10.93 19.17
CA LEU A 14 -14.23 -10.90 20.59
C LEU A 14 -13.72 -9.60 21.25
N ALA A 15 -14.60 -8.95 22.00
CA ALA A 15 -14.30 -7.80 22.86
C ALA A 15 -13.94 -8.26 24.28
N ALA A 16 -13.02 -7.57 24.96
CA ALA A 16 -12.99 -7.50 26.42
C ALA A 16 -12.18 -6.29 26.93
N VAL A 17 -12.74 -5.66 27.97
CA VAL A 17 -12.32 -4.42 28.65
C VAL A 17 -11.36 -4.73 29.80
N ALA A 18 -10.39 -3.85 30.08
CA ALA A 18 -9.81 -3.69 31.42
C ALA A 18 -9.30 -2.24 31.62
N VAL A 19 -9.77 -1.59 32.69
CA VAL A 19 -9.34 -0.25 33.14
C VAL A 19 -8.94 -0.33 34.62
N ILE A 20 -7.99 0.54 34.99
CA ILE A 20 -7.59 1.09 36.32
C ILE A 20 -6.52 0.24 37.07
N THR A 21 -5.27 0.69 37.20
CA THR A 21 -4.69 1.60 38.22
C THR A 21 -3.15 1.59 37.96
N LEU A 22 -2.27 2.56 38.22
CA LEU A 22 -2.06 3.45 39.36
C LEU A 22 -1.13 4.61 38.91
N SER A 23 -1.47 5.82 39.35
CA SER A 23 -0.67 7.04 39.33
C SER A 23 0.62 6.92 40.15
N ILE A 24 1.78 7.04 39.51
CA ILE A 24 3.08 7.66 39.90
C ILE A 24 4.11 7.18 38.84
N GLY A 25 4.39 8.01 37.82
CA GLY A 25 5.34 7.65 36.76
C GLY A 25 5.13 8.36 35.41
N ILE A 26 4.96 9.68 35.41
CA ILE A 26 4.86 10.50 34.19
C ILE A 26 6.17 11.30 34.12
N PRO A 27 7.18 10.85 33.34
CA PRO A 27 7.19 11.11 31.90
C PRO A 27 7.76 9.99 31.02
N VAL A 28 7.95 8.76 31.53
CA VAL A 28 8.53 7.65 30.73
C VAL A 28 7.47 6.99 29.84
N GLY A 29 6.23 6.88 30.33
CA GLY A 29 5.13 6.29 29.55
C GLY A 29 4.73 7.12 28.34
N ILE A 30 4.71 8.46 28.44
CA ILE A 30 4.37 9.34 27.31
C ILE A 30 5.49 9.37 26.27
N ALA A 31 6.76 9.31 26.69
CA ALA A 31 7.88 9.24 25.76
C ALA A 31 8.01 7.86 25.08
N GLN A 32 7.64 6.76 25.76
CA GLN A 32 7.56 5.44 25.13
C GLN A 32 6.30 5.29 24.27
N GLN A 33 5.20 5.95 24.60
CA GLN A 33 3.99 5.93 23.79
C GLN A 33 4.14 6.83 22.57
N GLN A 34 4.79 7.99 22.67
CA GLN A 34 5.19 8.77 21.50
C GLN A 34 6.23 8.03 20.65
N ARG A 35 7.18 7.29 21.24
CA ARG A 35 8.08 6.45 20.45
C ARG A 35 7.43 5.19 19.90
N ALA A 36 6.41 4.66 20.56
CA ALA A 36 5.60 3.56 20.06
C ALA A 36 4.62 4.04 18.99
N ASP A 37 4.16 5.29 19.05
CA ASP A 37 3.32 5.97 18.05
C ASP A 37 4.18 6.58 16.92
N GLU A 38 5.48 6.82 17.13
CA GLU A 38 6.47 7.14 16.09
C GLU A 38 7.05 5.85 15.47
N ALA A 39 7.10 4.75 16.22
CA ALA A 39 7.39 3.41 15.71
C ALA A 39 6.13 2.75 15.09
N ALA A 40 4.93 3.14 15.49
CA ALA A 40 3.63 2.79 14.90
C ALA A 40 3.10 3.87 13.93
N ALA A 41 3.76 5.02 13.84
CA ALA A 41 4.03 5.71 12.57
C ALA A 41 5.06 4.91 11.77
N ALA A 42 4.90 3.57 11.82
CA ALA A 42 5.52 2.58 11.01
C ALA A 42 5.37 3.05 9.59
N ASN A 43 6.49 3.50 9.01
CA ASN A 43 6.74 3.83 7.62
C ASN A 43 5.51 3.55 6.73
N ASP A 44 4.67 4.58 6.55
CA ASP A 44 3.33 4.55 5.94
C ASP A 44 3.30 4.12 4.46
N GLY A 45 4.43 3.66 3.95
CA GLY A 45 4.66 3.27 2.57
C GLY A 45 4.90 4.45 1.64
N CYS A 46 4.81 5.70 2.13
CA CYS A 46 4.79 6.90 1.30
C CYS A 46 6.17 7.59 1.17
N SER A 47 7.27 6.94 1.58
CA SER A 47 8.63 7.49 1.47
C SER A 47 9.56 6.64 0.60
N TYR A 48 10.35 7.29 -0.26
CA TYR A 48 11.46 6.62 -0.98
C TYR A 48 12.64 6.41 -0.03
N SER A 49 12.54 5.42 0.85
CA SER A 49 13.65 4.98 1.70
C SER A 49 14.32 3.75 1.10
N GLY A 50 15.66 3.69 1.18
CA GLY A 50 16.47 2.57 0.68
C GLY A 50 16.39 2.36 -0.84
N TYR A 51 16.92 1.24 -1.32
CA TYR A 51 16.81 0.81 -2.73
C TYR A 51 15.79 -0.31 -2.94
N MET A 52 15.36 -0.98 -1.86
CA MET A 52 14.38 -2.05 -1.89
C MET A 52 12.97 -1.49 -1.70
N LEU A 53 11.97 -2.18 -2.25
CA LEU A 53 10.57 -1.96 -1.85
C LEU A 53 10.38 -2.35 -0.39
N GLN A 54 9.60 -1.56 0.33
CA GLN A 54 9.23 -1.89 1.70
C GLN A 54 8.33 -3.13 1.69
N PRO A 55 8.58 -4.13 2.56
CA PRO A 55 7.84 -5.40 2.57
C PRO A 55 6.48 -5.26 3.28
N HIS A 56 5.76 -4.16 3.05
CA HIS A 56 4.48 -3.84 3.69
C HIS A 56 3.27 -4.28 2.87
N ALA A 57 3.53 -4.69 1.62
CA ALA A 57 2.55 -5.24 0.75
C ALA A 57 3.21 -6.30 -0.13
N SER A 58 2.58 -7.47 -0.24
CA SER A 58 3.07 -8.59 -1.03
C SER A 58 2.10 -8.88 -2.17
N PRO A 59 2.56 -8.91 -3.44
CA PRO A 59 1.70 -9.29 -4.54
C PRO A 59 1.33 -10.77 -4.45
N THR A 60 0.06 -11.08 -4.69
CA THR A 60 -0.50 -12.44 -4.71
C THR A 60 -0.88 -12.90 -6.12
N MET A 61 -1.25 -11.96 -7.00
CA MET A 61 -1.59 -12.26 -8.40
C MET A 61 -1.20 -11.11 -9.32
N TYR A 62 -0.87 -11.44 -10.57
CA TYR A 62 -0.70 -10.48 -11.66
C TYR A 62 -1.55 -10.89 -12.86
N ASN A 63 -2.41 -10.01 -13.35
CA ASN A 63 -3.11 -10.17 -14.62
C ASN A 63 -2.63 -9.11 -15.61
N ILE A 64 -1.94 -9.55 -16.67
CA ILE A 64 -1.23 -8.66 -17.58
C ILE A 64 -1.90 -8.71 -18.96
N PHE A 65 -2.38 -7.56 -19.44
CA PHE A 65 -3.04 -7.39 -20.72
C PHE A 65 -2.29 -6.37 -21.55
N TRP A 66 -1.34 -6.83 -22.38
CA TRP A 66 -0.54 -5.96 -23.23
C TRP A 66 -0.86 -6.21 -24.71
N LYS A 67 -0.91 -5.11 -25.47
CA LYS A 67 -1.11 -5.07 -26.90
C LYS A 67 0.16 -4.50 -27.54
N PRO A 68 1.14 -5.35 -27.88
CA PRO A 68 2.34 -4.90 -28.57
C PRO A 68 2.00 -4.50 -30.01
N GLN A 69 2.59 -3.41 -30.47
CA GLN A 69 2.59 -3.01 -31.87
C GLN A 69 3.89 -3.48 -32.52
N VAL A 70 3.78 -4.48 -33.40
CA VAL A 70 4.94 -5.09 -34.09
C VAL A 70 5.35 -4.34 -35.38
N VAL A 71 4.72 -3.20 -35.64
CA VAL A 71 5.05 -2.27 -36.73
C VAL A 71 5.37 -0.89 -36.15
N ALA A 72 6.20 -0.11 -36.81
CA ALA A 72 6.57 1.24 -36.34
C ALA A 72 5.32 2.07 -35.98
N PRO A 73 5.31 2.84 -34.87
CA PRO A 73 6.45 3.19 -34.00
C PRO A 73 6.86 2.20 -32.88
N PHE A 74 6.56 0.89 -32.96
CA PHE A 74 7.01 -0.13 -31.98
C PHE A 74 6.68 0.23 -30.51
N LEU A 75 5.40 0.42 -30.24
CA LEU A 75 4.89 0.75 -28.92
C LEU A 75 4.19 -0.47 -28.31
N PHE A 76 3.98 -0.44 -27.00
CA PHE A 76 3.03 -1.34 -26.35
C PHE A 76 2.11 -0.52 -25.47
N GLU A 77 0.84 -0.90 -25.48
CA GLU A 77 -0.19 -0.34 -24.62
C GLU A 77 -0.82 -1.47 -23.82
N GLY A 78 -1.27 -1.17 -22.60
CA GLY A 78 -1.89 -2.21 -21.82
C GLY A 78 -2.26 -1.84 -20.40
N ARG A 79 -2.61 -2.90 -19.68
CA ARG A 79 -3.05 -2.86 -18.30
C ARG A 79 -2.40 -4.01 -17.54
N THR A 80 -2.03 -3.75 -16.29
CA THR A 80 -1.51 -4.76 -15.37
C THR A 80 -2.31 -4.68 -14.10
N ASP A 81 -3.10 -5.70 -13.79
CA ASP A 81 -3.79 -5.80 -12.52
C ASP A 81 -2.93 -6.58 -11.52
N ILE A 82 -2.88 -6.13 -10.27
CA ILE A 82 -2.00 -6.68 -9.23
C ILE A 82 -2.83 -6.93 -7.98
N ASP A 83 -3.05 -8.17 -7.60
CA ASP A 83 -3.67 -8.44 -6.29
C ASP A 83 -2.57 -8.39 -5.22
N VAL A 84 -2.83 -7.75 -4.09
CA VAL A 84 -1.82 -7.49 -3.06
C VAL A 84 -2.39 -7.74 -1.68
N ASP A 85 -1.63 -8.48 -0.87
CA ASP A 85 -1.86 -8.65 0.56
C ASP A 85 -1.09 -7.59 1.35
N ILE A 86 -1.75 -6.98 2.32
CA ILE A 86 -1.16 -6.02 3.23
C ILE A 86 -0.48 -6.77 4.38
N THR A 87 0.82 -6.55 4.57
CA THR A 87 1.67 -7.27 5.53
C THR A 87 2.17 -6.39 6.68
N ALA A 88 1.80 -5.11 6.70
CA ALA A 88 2.08 -4.18 7.78
C ALA A 88 0.88 -3.26 8.07
N ASP A 89 0.81 -2.78 9.30
CA ASP A 89 -0.26 -1.87 9.75
C ASP A 89 0.01 -0.42 9.36
N GLY A 90 -1.05 0.37 9.23
CA GLY A 90 -0.94 1.81 8.97
C GLY A 90 -0.59 2.17 7.53
N LEU A 91 -0.72 1.27 6.56
CA LEU A 91 -0.31 1.53 5.18
C LEU A 91 -1.25 2.52 4.49
N ARG A 92 -0.67 3.60 3.95
CA ARG A 92 -1.41 4.67 3.23
C ARG A 92 -0.99 4.81 1.78
N CYS A 93 0.12 4.19 1.39
CA CYS A 93 0.58 4.14 0.02
C CYS A 93 1.15 2.76 -0.34
N LEU A 94 1.06 2.39 -1.62
CA LEU A 94 1.78 1.25 -2.20
C LEU A 94 2.98 1.74 -3.00
N GLN A 95 4.11 1.06 -2.85
CA GLN A 95 5.28 1.28 -3.70
C GLN A 95 5.34 0.20 -4.77
N LEU A 96 5.56 0.62 -6.02
CA LEU A 96 5.73 -0.29 -7.15
C LEU A 96 6.98 0.08 -7.94
N HIS A 97 7.67 -0.91 -8.51
CA HIS A 97 8.72 -0.64 -9.47
C HIS A 97 8.14 -0.29 -10.83
N VAL A 98 8.63 0.81 -11.41
CA VAL A 98 8.25 1.29 -12.74
C VAL A 98 9.48 1.94 -13.37
N LEU A 99 9.84 1.48 -14.56
CA LEU A 99 10.93 2.04 -15.35
C LEU A 99 10.46 2.25 -16.79
N SER A 100 10.63 3.46 -17.30
CA SER A 100 10.37 3.82 -18.71
C SER A 100 8.96 3.48 -19.21
N LEU A 101 7.97 3.45 -18.31
CA LEU A 101 6.55 3.32 -18.65
C LEU A 101 5.84 4.66 -18.49
N ASN A 102 5.04 5.03 -19.49
CA ASN A 102 4.10 6.13 -19.35
C ASN A 102 2.79 5.61 -18.72
N ILE A 103 2.60 5.87 -17.43
CA ILE A 103 1.38 5.48 -16.72
C ILE A 103 0.32 6.55 -16.94
N THR A 104 -0.76 6.18 -17.62
CA THR A 104 -1.87 7.10 -17.92
C THR A 104 -2.96 7.11 -16.86
N SER A 105 -3.09 6.04 -16.09
CA SER A 105 -4.09 5.90 -15.02
C SER A 105 -3.71 4.79 -14.03
N ILE A 106 -4.11 4.99 -12.78
CA ILE A 106 -4.05 4.01 -11.70
C ILE A 106 -5.41 3.99 -11.00
N SER A 107 -5.89 2.81 -10.65
CA SER A 107 -7.09 2.62 -9.83
C SER A 107 -6.82 1.62 -8.72
N VAL A 108 -7.36 1.88 -7.54
CA VAL A 108 -7.24 0.98 -6.38
C VAL A 108 -8.63 0.50 -6.01
N ASP A 109 -8.81 -0.81 -5.92
CA ASP A 109 -10.03 -1.42 -5.35
C ASP A 109 -9.72 -1.87 -3.93
N ALA A 110 -10.49 -1.35 -2.98
CA ALA A 110 -10.40 -1.66 -1.55
C ALA A 110 -11.73 -2.25 -1.07
N GLY A 111 -12.26 -3.23 -1.80
CA GLY A 111 -13.51 -3.93 -1.47
C GLY A 111 -14.79 -3.16 -1.83
N THR A 112 -14.68 -1.88 -2.18
CA THR A 112 -15.81 -1.01 -2.55
C THR A 112 -15.88 -0.71 -4.05
N GLY A 113 -15.05 -1.39 -4.84
CA GLY A 113 -14.89 -1.17 -6.28
C GLY A 113 -13.71 -0.24 -6.58
N ALA A 114 -13.19 -0.38 -7.80
CA ALA A 114 -12.03 0.38 -8.27
C ALA A 114 -12.26 1.90 -8.22
N GLN A 115 -11.45 2.60 -7.43
CA GLN A 115 -11.43 4.05 -7.32
C GLN A 115 -10.21 4.62 -8.08
N PRO A 116 -10.39 5.66 -8.91
CA PRO A 116 -9.26 6.27 -9.60
C PRO A 116 -8.35 7.00 -8.59
N VAL A 117 -7.04 6.85 -8.77
CA VAL A 117 -6.03 7.58 -8.00
C VAL A 117 -5.81 8.94 -8.66
N ALA A 118 -6.06 10.03 -7.92
CA ALA A 118 -6.01 11.39 -8.44
C ALA A 118 -4.59 11.84 -8.83
N SER A 119 -3.59 11.42 -8.07
CA SER A 119 -2.18 11.66 -8.34
C SER A 119 -1.31 10.58 -7.69
N TRP A 120 -0.13 10.34 -8.26
CA TRP A 120 0.90 9.47 -7.71
C TRP A 120 2.24 10.17 -7.85
N ASP A 121 3.20 9.80 -7.02
CA ASP A 121 4.57 10.29 -7.12
C ASP A 121 5.42 9.26 -7.88
N SER A 122 6.35 9.73 -8.70
CA SER A 122 7.27 8.89 -9.46
C SER A 122 8.70 9.36 -9.25
N ASN A 123 9.59 8.43 -8.88
CA ASN A 123 10.99 8.71 -8.67
C ASN A 123 11.84 7.89 -9.64
N ALA A 124 12.34 8.57 -10.68
CA ALA A 124 13.14 7.94 -11.73
C ALA A 124 14.48 7.37 -11.21
N SER A 125 15.14 8.06 -10.27
CA SER A 125 16.41 7.60 -9.68
C SER A 125 16.25 6.28 -8.93
N ASN A 126 15.07 6.07 -8.34
CA ASN A 126 14.72 4.88 -7.59
C ASN A 126 13.89 3.87 -8.40
N GLN A 127 13.52 4.20 -9.64
CA GLN A 127 12.66 3.39 -10.51
C GLN A 127 11.36 2.93 -9.81
N ARG A 128 10.77 3.83 -9.02
CA ARG A 128 9.60 3.55 -8.18
C ARG A 128 8.49 4.56 -8.41
N ILE A 129 7.27 4.11 -8.16
CA ILE A 129 6.12 4.99 -7.96
C ILE A 129 5.53 4.76 -6.57
N ILE A 130 4.93 5.80 -6.01
CA ILE A 130 4.14 5.75 -4.78
C ILE A 130 2.69 6.03 -5.16
N VAL A 131 1.84 5.05 -4.91
CA VAL A 131 0.40 5.09 -5.19
C VAL A 131 -0.35 5.33 -3.89
N PRO A 132 -0.99 6.50 -3.70
CA PRO A 132 -1.85 6.73 -2.54
C PRO A 132 -3.03 5.76 -2.51
N LEU A 133 -3.29 5.21 -1.34
CA LEU A 133 -4.46 4.39 -1.08
C LEU A 133 -5.64 5.27 -0.65
N PRO A 134 -6.89 4.86 -0.89
CA PRO A 134 -8.08 5.65 -0.52
C PRO A 134 -8.31 5.76 1.00
N GLY A 135 -7.55 5.02 1.80
CA GLY A 135 -7.63 5.00 3.26
C GLY A 135 -6.36 4.40 3.87
N THR A 136 -6.42 4.13 5.18
CA THR A 136 -5.35 3.43 5.91
C THR A 136 -5.69 1.94 6.01
N PHE A 137 -4.73 1.08 5.68
CA PHE A 137 -4.89 -0.37 5.67
C PHE A 137 -4.02 -1.02 6.75
N ASN A 138 -4.55 -2.05 7.39
CA ASN A 138 -3.79 -2.86 8.34
C ASN A 138 -3.67 -4.31 7.86
N THR A 139 -2.72 -5.04 8.44
CA THR A 139 -2.54 -6.47 8.23
C THR A 139 -3.85 -7.21 8.51
N GLY A 140 -4.28 -8.06 7.58
CA GLY A 140 -5.54 -8.80 7.71
C GLY A 140 -6.82 -7.94 7.66
N SER A 141 -6.72 -6.65 7.30
CA SER A 141 -7.90 -5.82 7.02
C SER A 141 -8.51 -6.27 5.70
N CYS A 142 -9.44 -7.23 5.78
CA CYS A 142 -10.36 -7.51 4.70
C CYS A 142 -11.50 -6.48 4.80
N SER A 143 -11.53 -5.49 3.91
CA SER A 143 -12.73 -4.68 3.64
C SER A 143 -13.71 -5.44 2.76
#